data_AF-A0A7C1CJ79-F1
#
_entry.id   AF-A0A7C1CJ79-F1
#
_cell.length_a   1.000
_cell.length_b   1.000
_cell.length_c   1.000
_cell.angle_alpha   90.00
_cell.angle_beta   90.00
_cell.angle_gamma   90.00
#
_symmetry.space_group_name_H-M   'P 1'
#
loop_
_entity.id
_entity.type
_entity.pdbx_description
1 polymer ?
#
loop_
_entity_poly.entity_id
_entity_poly.type
_entity_poly.pdbx_seq_one_letter_code
_entity_poly.pdbx_strand_id
1 'polypeptide(L)'
;MNKMIMTGAALLIVFLAGCSSDSVLQGIADDESRAALIEEAAIALDAGDYDTALRLLDPLYSEASPDPEVVRIISSAYAGKVGIDILNLAITADDSSYSNFDFLSSAFTLSQGARYISGQNIDARIASLEKAREPLIALVDHGLASYDDAVRLGLISSAHLILTLGNRVAKVIYPYSPGDKNYTPGGLPIPITTEAYRQYQQTGGTFLATHNWAWVIPTTFVQTDNLGVPVSPTTYQEDLFYMNDAVEAFRSASLRGNDIVDRLEAFLREVLPLPSGEITDGVILEAFTSERIFTYLNTFTKEEPDESGDE
;
A
#
# COMPACT_ATOMS: atom_id res chain seq x y z
N MET A 1 16.05 -21.51 28.00
CA MET A 1 16.59 -22.14 26.78
C MET A 1 16.04 -21.38 25.59
N ASN A 2 16.86 -20.49 25.03
CA ASN A 2 16.54 -19.68 23.87
C ASN A 2 16.44 -20.57 22.64
N LYS A 3 15.34 -20.48 21.89
CA LYS A 3 15.30 -20.90 20.49
C LYS A 3 15.28 -19.63 19.64
N MET A 4 16.44 -19.32 19.06
CA MET A 4 16.56 -18.47 17.89
C MET A 4 15.69 -19.07 16.78
N ILE A 5 14.67 -18.33 16.34
CA ILE A 5 14.01 -18.58 15.06
C ILE A 5 14.75 -17.67 14.08
N MET A 6 15.48 -18.31 13.18
CA MET A 6 16.26 -17.72 12.12
C MET A 6 15.28 -17.28 11.02
N THR A 7 14.92 -15.99 11.01
CA THR A 7 14.20 -15.34 9.91
C THR A 7 15.14 -15.22 8.71
N GLY A 8 14.99 -16.13 7.75
CA GLY A 8 15.55 -15.99 6.41
C GLY A 8 14.39 -15.87 5.43
N ALA A 9 13.96 -14.65 5.13
CA ALA A 9 13.11 -14.36 4.00
C ALA A 9 14.03 -13.89 2.87
N ALA A 10 14.30 -14.79 1.93
CA ALA A 10 14.99 -14.46 0.69
C ALA A 10 13.99 -13.71 -0.20
N LEU A 11 14.15 -12.38 -0.32
CA LEU A 11 13.31 -11.56 -1.19
C LEU A 11 13.92 -11.51 -2.59
N LEU A 12 13.94 -12.67 -3.29
CA LEU A 12 14.40 -12.75 -4.67
C LEU A 12 13.19 -12.69 -5.62
N ILE A 13 12.89 -11.51 -6.16
CA ILE A 13 12.13 -11.40 -7.42
C ILE A 13 13.03 -10.74 -8.46
N VAL A 14 14.00 -11.54 -8.91
CA VAL A 14 14.71 -11.34 -10.18
C VAL A 14 14.01 -12.22 -11.21
N PHE A 15 13.13 -11.66 -12.03
CA PHE A 15 12.74 -12.30 -13.28
C PHE A 15 13.61 -11.76 -14.41
N LEU A 16 14.70 -12.49 -14.67
CA LEU A 16 15.49 -12.38 -15.90
C LEU A 16 14.61 -12.75 -17.11
N ALA A 17 14.46 -11.84 -18.06
CA ALA A 17 14.82 -12.06 -19.47
C ALA A 17 14.36 -10.90 -20.36
N GLY A 18 15.33 -10.14 -20.86
CA GLY A 18 15.16 -9.14 -21.91
C GLY A 18 16.52 -8.79 -22.52
N CYS A 19 17.33 -9.80 -22.87
CA CYS A 19 18.52 -9.58 -23.69
C CYS A 19 18.11 -9.20 -25.10
N SER A 20 18.33 -7.95 -25.50
CA SER A 20 18.60 -7.59 -26.89
C SER A 20 19.68 -6.52 -26.94
N SER A 21 20.74 -6.86 -27.68
CA SER A 21 21.96 -6.13 -27.98
C SER A 21 21.75 -4.81 -28.73
N ASP A 22 22.41 -3.73 -28.29
CA ASP A 22 23.52 -3.08 -29.00
C ASP A 22 23.81 -1.70 -28.41
N SER A 23 25.04 -1.50 -27.91
CA SER A 23 25.87 -0.30 -28.10
C SER A 23 27.19 -0.45 -27.33
N VAL A 24 28.12 -1.14 -27.98
CA VAL A 24 29.53 -1.27 -27.61
C VAL A 24 30.25 0.01 -28.07
N LEU A 25 30.85 0.74 -27.11
CA LEU A 25 31.88 1.80 -27.24
C LEU A 25 31.46 3.28 -27.33
N GLN A 26 31.06 3.86 -26.19
CA GLN A 26 31.51 5.21 -25.76
C GLN A 26 31.15 5.46 -24.27
N GLY A 27 31.97 4.98 -23.31
CA GLY A 27 31.69 5.23 -21.87
C GLY A 27 32.45 4.44 -20.79
N ILE A 28 33.53 3.71 -21.11
CA ILE A 28 34.06 2.62 -20.26
C ILE A 28 34.90 3.05 -19.03
N ALA A 29 34.61 4.19 -18.40
CA ALA A 29 35.26 4.58 -17.14
C ALA A 29 34.28 4.99 -16.04
N ASP A 30 33.06 5.39 -16.39
CA ASP A 30 32.03 5.78 -15.42
C ASP A 30 31.02 4.64 -15.17
N ASP A 31 30.78 3.82 -16.20
CA ASP A 31 29.81 2.70 -16.16
C ASP A 31 30.18 1.61 -15.14
N GLU A 32 31.47 1.34 -14.91
CA GLU A 32 31.90 0.37 -13.89
C GLU A 32 31.59 0.86 -12.48
N SER A 33 31.65 2.17 -12.23
CA SER A 33 31.33 2.73 -10.90
C SER A 33 29.82 2.76 -10.68
N ARG A 34 29.05 3.10 -11.72
CA ARG A 34 27.59 3.11 -11.68
C ARG A 34 27.01 1.71 -11.51
N ALA A 35 27.44 0.75 -12.33
CA ALA A 35 26.98 -0.64 -12.24
C ALA A 35 27.33 -1.26 -10.89
N ALA A 36 28.53 -0.97 -10.35
CA ALA A 36 28.91 -1.42 -9.02
C ALA A 36 28.02 -0.86 -7.91
N LEU A 37 27.64 0.43 -7.98
CA LEU A 37 26.72 1.02 -7.00
C LEU A 37 25.33 0.38 -7.05
N ILE A 38 24.83 0.07 -8.24
CA ILE A 38 23.53 -0.60 -8.43
C ILE A 38 23.58 -2.03 -7.89
N GLU A 39 24.62 -2.79 -8.22
CA GLU A 39 24.81 -4.15 -7.73
C GLU A 39 24.95 -4.17 -6.19
N GLU A 40 25.76 -3.28 -5.62
CA GLU A 40 25.93 -3.16 -4.16
C GLU A 40 24.63 -2.74 -3.48
N ALA A 41 23.84 -1.86 -4.09
CA ALA A 41 22.53 -1.48 -3.59
C ALA A 41 21.53 -2.65 -3.62
N ALA A 42 21.55 -3.47 -4.68
CA ALA A 42 20.72 -4.68 -4.76
C ALA A 42 21.12 -5.71 -3.69
N ILE A 43 22.42 -5.92 -3.48
CA ILE A 43 22.93 -6.80 -2.39
C ILE A 43 22.49 -6.27 -1.02
N ALA A 44 22.56 -4.97 -0.79
CA ALA A 44 22.11 -4.34 0.45
C ALA A 44 20.60 -4.51 0.65
N LEU A 45 19.80 -4.32 -0.41
CA LEU A 45 18.35 -4.56 -0.39
C LEU A 45 18.04 -6.02 -0.01
N ASP A 46 18.69 -6.99 -0.66
CA ASP A 46 18.51 -8.43 -0.39
C ASP A 46 18.90 -8.79 1.06
N ALA A 47 19.87 -8.08 1.64
CA ALA A 47 20.26 -8.23 3.03
C ALA A 47 19.32 -7.53 4.03
N GLY A 48 18.30 -6.80 3.55
CA GLY A 48 17.40 -5.98 4.36
C GLY A 48 18.01 -4.68 4.86
N ASP A 49 19.19 -4.28 4.36
CA ASP A 49 19.85 -3.01 4.66
C ASP A 49 19.35 -1.92 3.70
N TYR A 50 18.09 -1.53 3.91
CA TYR A 50 17.41 -0.55 3.07
C TYR A 50 18.07 0.83 3.11
N ASP A 51 18.65 1.22 4.24
CA ASP A 51 19.31 2.53 4.37
C ASP A 51 20.60 2.59 3.54
N THR A 52 21.38 1.50 3.51
CA THR A 52 22.55 1.41 2.63
C THR A 52 22.13 1.41 1.16
N ALA A 53 21.11 0.63 0.77
CA ALA A 53 20.62 0.59 -0.60
C ALA A 53 20.20 2.00 -1.09
N LEU A 54 19.41 2.72 -0.29
CA LEU A 54 18.99 4.09 -0.61
C LEU A 54 20.17 5.06 -0.72
N ARG A 55 21.12 4.99 0.23
CA ARG A 55 22.30 5.87 0.24
C ARG A 55 23.20 5.66 -1.00
N LEU A 56 23.32 4.42 -1.49
CA LEU A 56 24.12 4.10 -2.68
C LEU A 56 23.46 4.62 -3.96
N LEU A 57 22.13 4.66 -4.01
CA LEU A 57 21.36 5.04 -5.19
C LEU A 57 20.94 6.51 -5.24
N ASP A 58 20.93 7.21 -4.11
CA ASP A 58 20.61 8.66 -4.02
C ASP A 58 21.36 9.51 -5.06
N PRO A 59 22.68 9.31 -5.31
CA PRO A 59 23.40 10.07 -6.33
C PRO A 59 23.02 9.72 -7.79
N LEU A 60 22.39 8.56 -8.01
CA LEU A 60 22.05 8.04 -9.34
C LEU A 60 20.60 8.33 -9.73
N TYR A 61 19.74 8.68 -8.78
CA TYR A 61 18.32 8.94 -9.03
C TYR A 61 18.08 10.35 -9.57
N SER A 62 17.28 10.45 -10.62
CA SER A 62 16.77 11.70 -11.17
C SER A 62 15.33 11.52 -11.59
N GLU A 63 14.41 12.28 -10.99
CA GLU A 63 13.00 12.26 -11.38
C GLU A 63 12.78 12.71 -12.83
N ALA A 64 13.60 13.63 -13.35
CA ALA A 64 13.49 14.13 -14.72
C ALA A 64 14.02 13.15 -15.79
N SER A 65 14.78 12.14 -15.38
CA SER A 65 15.32 11.10 -16.25
C SER A 65 15.49 9.81 -15.45
N PRO A 66 14.38 9.19 -15.03
CA PRO A 66 14.43 8.07 -14.09
C PRO A 66 14.99 6.83 -14.76
N ASP A 67 16.00 6.22 -14.13
CA ASP A 67 16.49 4.91 -14.56
C ASP A 67 15.61 3.80 -13.94
N PRO A 68 15.00 2.91 -14.76
CA PRO A 68 14.11 1.86 -14.25
C PRO A 68 14.76 0.92 -13.23
N GLU A 69 16.03 0.57 -13.38
CA GLU A 69 16.73 -0.33 -12.46
C GLU A 69 16.93 0.33 -11.10
N VAL A 70 17.38 1.59 -11.09
CA VAL A 70 17.56 2.39 -9.88
C VAL A 70 16.21 2.60 -9.17
N VAL A 71 15.16 2.98 -9.92
CA VAL A 71 13.81 3.18 -9.39
C VAL A 71 13.27 1.94 -8.69
N ARG A 72 13.41 0.77 -9.31
CA ARG A 72 12.91 -0.50 -8.76
C ARG A 72 13.54 -0.83 -7.40
N ILE A 73 14.84 -0.58 -7.25
CA ILE A 73 15.55 -0.83 -6.00
C ILE A 73 15.15 0.21 -4.94
N ILE A 74 15.09 1.50 -5.29
CA ILE A 74 14.66 2.57 -4.36
C ILE A 74 13.25 2.30 -3.84
N SER A 75 12.31 2.00 -4.75
CA SER A 75 10.93 1.68 -4.41
C SER A 75 10.83 0.49 -3.46
N SER A 76 11.56 -0.59 -3.77
CA SER A 76 11.60 -1.80 -2.93
C SER A 76 12.21 -1.53 -1.56
N ALA A 77 13.28 -0.73 -1.47
CA ALA A 77 13.91 -0.37 -0.21
C ALA A 77 12.94 0.44 0.68
N TYR A 78 12.24 1.43 0.12
CA TYR A 78 11.25 2.20 0.87
C TYR A 78 10.03 1.37 1.30
N ALA A 79 9.53 0.46 0.46
CA ALA A 79 8.48 -0.48 0.82
C ALA A 79 8.92 -1.45 1.94
N GLY A 80 10.15 -1.97 1.84
CA GLY A 80 10.77 -2.84 2.84
C GLY A 80 10.93 -2.18 4.21
N LYS A 81 11.25 -0.87 4.25
CA LYS A 81 11.31 -0.09 5.52
C LYS A 81 9.98 -0.05 6.26
N VAL A 82 8.87 -0.17 5.55
CA VAL A 82 7.52 -0.20 6.13
C VAL A 82 7.12 -1.63 6.55
N GLY A 83 7.90 -2.63 6.14
CA GLY A 83 7.61 -4.03 6.37
C GLY A 83 6.54 -4.58 5.45
N ILE A 84 6.39 -4.00 4.25
CA ILE A 84 5.57 -4.61 3.20
C ILE A 84 6.27 -5.89 2.74
N ASP A 85 5.55 -6.99 2.77
CA ASP A 85 5.94 -8.25 2.19
C ASP A 85 4.86 -8.70 1.20
N ILE A 86 5.14 -8.49 -0.10
CA ILE A 86 4.24 -8.84 -1.20
C ILE A 86 4.03 -10.36 -1.29
N LEU A 87 4.96 -11.18 -0.77
CA LEU A 87 4.77 -12.63 -0.75
C LEU A 87 3.56 -13.01 0.12
N ASN A 88 3.23 -12.22 1.13
CA ASN A 88 2.06 -12.46 1.96
C ASN A 88 0.76 -12.32 1.16
N LEU A 89 0.71 -11.38 0.20
CA LEU A 89 -0.43 -11.25 -0.70
C LEU A 89 -0.57 -12.51 -1.55
N ALA A 90 0.53 -13.01 -2.11
CA ALA A 90 0.50 -14.25 -2.89
C ALA A 90 0.03 -15.45 -2.06
N ILE A 91 0.44 -15.55 -0.79
CA ILE A 91 0.06 -16.64 0.12
C ILE A 91 -1.42 -16.57 0.53
N THR A 92 -2.03 -15.39 0.55
CA THR A 92 -3.40 -15.19 1.06
C THR A 92 -4.44 -15.00 -0.04
N ALA A 93 -4.02 -14.87 -1.30
CA ALA A 93 -4.91 -14.55 -2.40
C ALA A 93 -6.01 -15.61 -2.61
N ASP A 94 -5.67 -16.89 -2.46
CA ASP A 94 -6.59 -18.03 -2.60
C ASP A 94 -7.38 -18.35 -1.31
N ASP A 95 -7.05 -17.71 -0.18
CA ASP A 95 -7.69 -17.97 1.10
C ASP A 95 -9.02 -17.21 1.23
N SER A 96 -10.12 -17.91 0.99
CA SER A 96 -11.48 -17.36 1.08
C SER A 96 -11.87 -16.82 2.47
N SER A 97 -11.08 -17.08 3.52
CA SER A 97 -11.33 -16.52 4.86
C SER A 97 -10.96 -15.05 4.98
N TYR A 98 -10.13 -14.52 4.07
CA TYR A 98 -9.84 -13.10 3.98
C TYR A 98 -10.94 -12.36 3.21
N SER A 99 -11.47 -11.30 3.80
CA SER A 99 -12.21 -10.29 3.04
C SER A 99 -11.29 -9.59 2.04
N ASN A 100 -11.83 -8.91 1.03
CA ASN A 100 -11.00 -8.18 0.07
C ASN A 100 -10.18 -7.07 0.74
N PHE A 101 -10.71 -6.45 1.80
CA PHE A 101 -9.97 -5.47 2.61
C PHE A 101 -8.84 -6.15 3.41
N ASP A 102 -9.13 -7.25 4.09
CA ASP A 102 -8.15 -7.97 4.91
C ASP A 102 -7.03 -8.59 4.07
N PHE A 103 -7.35 -9.00 2.84
CA PHE A 103 -6.37 -9.49 1.86
C PHE A 103 -5.26 -8.45 1.65
N LEU A 104 -5.60 -7.18 1.36
CA LEU A 104 -4.59 -6.12 1.16
C LEU A 104 -3.72 -5.91 2.40
N SER A 105 -4.32 -6.06 3.57
CA SER A 105 -3.64 -5.89 4.85
C SER A 105 -2.67 -7.02 5.19
N SER A 106 -2.80 -8.17 4.53
CA SER A 106 -1.82 -9.26 4.65
C SER A 106 -0.42 -8.83 4.19
N ALA A 107 -0.32 -7.81 3.34
CA ALA A 107 0.96 -7.20 2.94
C ALA A 107 1.82 -6.78 4.15
N PHE A 108 1.21 -6.48 5.31
CA PHE A 108 1.94 -6.09 6.52
C PHE A 108 2.20 -7.26 7.48
N THR A 109 1.43 -8.36 7.37
CA THR A 109 1.43 -9.45 8.35
C THR A 109 0.79 -10.72 7.80
N LEU A 110 1.54 -11.82 7.83
CA LEU A 110 1.03 -13.17 7.49
C LEU A 110 0.00 -13.70 8.49
N SER A 111 -0.01 -13.16 9.71
CA SER A 111 -0.90 -13.69 10.74
C SER A 111 -2.24 -12.96 10.68
N GLN A 112 -3.34 -13.69 10.46
CA GLN A 112 -4.72 -13.23 10.69
C GLN A 112 -4.95 -12.60 12.09
N GLY A 113 -3.98 -12.72 13.00
CA GLY A 113 -4.03 -12.15 14.35
C GLY A 113 -3.69 -10.66 14.45
N ALA A 114 -2.91 -10.08 13.53
CA ALA A 114 -2.50 -8.68 13.63
C ALA A 114 -3.58 -7.76 13.05
N ARG A 115 -4.50 -7.36 13.93
CA ARG A 115 -5.62 -6.46 13.61
C ARG A 115 -5.20 -5.00 13.45
N TYR A 116 -4.09 -4.66 14.10
CA TYR A 116 -3.62 -3.30 14.26
C TYR A 116 -2.12 -3.19 13.97
N ILE A 117 -1.71 -2.04 13.44
CA ILE A 117 -0.31 -1.60 13.45
C ILE A 117 -0.15 -0.52 14.51
N SER A 118 1.03 -0.41 15.12
CA SER A 118 1.31 0.68 16.06
C SER A 118 1.10 2.05 15.38
N GLY A 119 0.37 2.95 16.04
CA GLY A 119 0.25 4.34 15.58
C GLY A 119 1.53 5.13 15.76
N GLN A 120 2.47 4.64 16.59
CA GLN A 120 3.77 5.27 16.74
C GLN A 120 4.52 5.25 15.39
N ASN A 121 4.97 6.42 14.95
CA ASN A 121 5.64 6.64 13.67
C ASN A 121 4.80 6.28 12.42
N ILE A 122 3.47 6.20 12.52
CA ILE A 122 2.63 5.91 11.35
C ILE A 122 2.80 6.94 10.23
N ASP A 123 2.92 8.23 10.57
CA ASP A 123 3.12 9.28 9.58
C ASP A 123 4.45 9.10 8.83
N ALA A 124 5.50 8.62 9.51
CA ALA A 124 6.77 8.28 8.86
C ALA A 124 6.68 7.03 7.98
N ARG A 125 5.84 6.04 8.37
CA ARG A 125 5.57 4.85 7.55
C ARG A 125 4.80 5.21 6.28
N ILE A 126 3.75 6.02 6.39
CA ILE A 126 2.98 6.52 5.24
C ILE A 126 3.89 7.32 4.31
N ALA A 127 4.70 8.24 4.85
CA ALA A 127 5.67 8.99 4.05
C ALA A 127 6.72 8.09 3.37
N SER A 128 7.09 6.96 3.99
CA SER A 128 7.97 5.98 3.34
C SER A 128 7.26 5.25 2.19
N LEU A 129 5.95 4.99 2.28
CA LEU A 129 5.18 4.45 1.15
C LEU A 129 5.00 5.47 0.03
N GLU A 130 4.82 6.75 0.34
CA GLU A 130 4.86 7.84 -0.65
C GLU A 130 6.19 7.82 -1.41
N LYS A 131 7.31 7.78 -0.70
CA LYS A 131 8.65 7.65 -1.31
C LYS A 131 8.90 6.36 -2.07
N ALA A 132 8.16 5.30 -1.76
CA ALA A 132 8.21 4.06 -2.54
C ALA A 132 7.45 4.19 -3.86
N ARG A 133 6.39 5.01 -3.91
CA ARG A 133 5.55 5.22 -5.10
C ARG A 133 6.12 6.29 -6.04
N GLU A 134 6.62 7.40 -5.50
CA GLU A 134 7.11 8.56 -6.26
C GLU A 134 8.04 8.17 -7.44
N PRO A 135 9.07 7.32 -7.26
CA PRO A 135 9.95 6.94 -8.37
C PRO A 135 9.26 6.07 -9.43
N LEU A 136 8.29 5.23 -9.04
CA LEU A 136 7.50 4.42 -9.97
C LEU A 136 6.52 5.29 -10.77
N ILE A 137 5.91 6.29 -10.13
CA ILE A 137 5.07 7.29 -10.79
C ILE A 137 5.90 8.04 -11.84
N ALA A 138 7.12 8.44 -11.51
CA ALA A 138 8.03 9.07 -12.48
C ALA A 138 8.33 8.15 -13.69
N LEU A 139 8.46 6.82 -13.51
CA LEU A 139 8.58 5.91 -14.66
C LEU A 139 7.32 5.91 -15.54
N VAL A 140 6.14 5.94 -14.93
CA VAL A 140 4.85 5.98 -15.66
C VAL A 140 4.76 7.29 -16.46
N ASP A 141 5.00 8.43 -15.81
CA ASP A 141 4.92 9.76 -16.43
C ASP A 141 5.89 9.93 -17.61
N HIS A 142 7.06 9.29 -17.53
CA HIS A 142 8.06 9.30 -18.59
C HIS A 142 7.85 8.22 -19.68
N GLY A 143 6.82 7.36 -19.55
CA GLY A 143 6.57 6.26 -20.49
C GLY A 143 7.64 5.17 -20.46
N LEU A 144 8.32 5.02 -19.32
CA LEU A 144 9.41 4.05 -19.08
C LEU A 144 8.96 2.85 -18.23
N ALA A 145 7.77 2.91 -17.63
CA ALA A 145 7.23 1.86 -16.79
C ALA A 145 6.92 0.58 -17.59
N SER A 146 7.34 -0.57 -17.05
CA SER A 146 6.90 -1.88 -17.49
C SER A 146 5.61 -2.31 -16.79
N TYR A 147 4.99 -3.42 -17.23
CA TYR A 147 3.86 -4.02 -16.52
C TYR A 147 4.20 -4.39 -15.07
N ASP A 148 5.42 -4.85 -14.80
CA ASP A 148 5.85 -5.18 -13.45
C ASP A 148 5.94 -3.92 -12.56
N ASP A 149 6.31 -2.77 -13.14
CA ASP A 149 6.37 -1.51 -12.42
C ASP A 149 4.96 -1.02 -12.05
N ALA A 150 4.00 -1.16 -12.97
CA ALA A 150 2.58 -0.87 -12.70
C ALA A 150 2.01 -1.78 -11.60
N VAL A 151 2.32 -3.09 -11.65
CA VAL A 151 1.94 -4.03 -10.59
C VAL A 151 2.53 -3.62 -9.24
N ARG A 152 3.83 -3.33 -9.17
CA ARG A 152 4.48 -2.88 -7.93
C ARG A 152 3.84 -1.62 -7.38
N LEU A 153 3.58 -0.63 -8.25
CA LEU A 153 2.95 0.62 -7.87
C LEU A 153 1.56 0.38 -7.28
N GLY A 154 0.71 -0.43 -7.93
CA GLY A 154 -0.62 -0.74 -7.41
C GLY A 154 -0.61 -1.49 -6.07
N LEU A 155 0.33 -2.42 -5.87
CA LEU A 155 0.46 -3.12 -4.59
C LEU A 155 0.92 -2.19 -3.46
N ILE A 156 1.91 -1.33 -3.71
CA ILE A 156 2.36 -0.33 -2.73
C ILE A 156 1.22 0.68 -2.44
N SER A 157 0.49 1.11 -3.46
CA SER A 157 -0.68 2.00 -3.32
C SER A 157 -1.81 1.36 -2.52
N SER A 158 -2.04 0.05 -2.64
CA SER A 158 -3.01 -0.66 -1.80
C SER A 158 -2.62 -0.62 -0.31
N ALA A 159 -1.34 -0.84 -0.01
CA ALA A 159 -0.81 -0.73 1.35
C ALA A 159 -0.91 0.71 1.87
N HIS A 160 -0.58 1.69 1.03
CA HIS A 160 -0.71 3.11 1.33
C HIS A 160 -2.17 3.49 1.67
N LEU A 161 -3.14 3.02 0.89
CA LEU A 161 -4.56 3.24 1.12
C LEU A 161 -5.01 2.72 2.49
N ILE A 162 -4.66 1.46 2.81
CA ILE A 162 -5.02 0.82 4.09
C ILE A 162 -4.49 1.63 5.28
N LEU A 163 -3.21 2.01 5.25
CA LEU A 163 -2.60 2.79 6.34
C LEU A 163 -3.17 4.20 6.43
N THR A 164 -3.44 4.85 5.29
CA THR A 164 -3.96 6.23 5.26
C THR A 164 -5.38 6.28 5.82
N LEU A 165 -6.26 5.36 5.42
CA LEU A 165 -7.61 5.23 5.96
C LEU A 165 -7.58 4.93 7.46
N GLY A 166 -6.78 3.96 7.88
CA GLY A 166 -6.66 3.56 9.28
C GLY A 166 -6.13 4.71 10.15
N ASN A 167 -5.09 5.40 9.68
CA ASN A 167 -4.51 6.54 10.38
C ASN A 167 -5.50 7.70 10.49
N ARG A 168 -6.27 7.95 9.43
CA ARG A 168 -7.29 9.00 9.46
C ARG A 168 -8.37 8.69 10.51
N VAL A 169 -8.87 7.46 10.54
CA VAL A 169 -9.85 7.02 11.55
C VAL A 169 -9.27 7.11 12.95
N ALA A 170 -8.07 6.58 13.17
CA ALA A 170 -7.40 6.62 14.47
C ALA A 170 -7.21 8.06 14.97
N LYS A 171 -6.78 8.99 14.11
CA LYS A 171 -6.63 10.41 14.45
C LYS A 171 -7.95 11.06 14.85
N VAL A 172 -9.05 10.73 14.16
CA VAL A 172 -10.36 11.33 14.44
C VAL A 172 -10.96 10.84 15.74
N ILE A 173 -10.88 9.54 16.03
CA ILE A 173 -11.50 8.98 17.25
C ILE A 173 -10.65 9.22 18.52
N TYR A 174 -9.39 9.66 18.36
CA TYR A 174 -8.49 9.94 19.46
C TYR A 174 -8.98 11.17 20.25
N PRO A 175 -9.33 11.03 21.55
CA PRO A 175 -9.96 12.10 22.31
C PRO A 175 -9.00 13.21 22.74
N TYR A 176 -7.70 13.08 22.44
CA TYR A 176 -6.69 14.04 22.86
C TYR A 176 -6.16 14.82 21.66
N SER A 177 -5.98 16.12 21.86
CA SER A 177 -5.40 17.05 20.89
C SER A 177 -3.94 17.38 21.23
N PRO A 178 -3.12 17.82 20.25
CA PRO A 178 -1.78 18.32 20.52
C PRO A 178 -1.78 19.40 21.61
N GLY A 179 -1.06 19.16 22.71
CA GLY A 179 -1.01 20.03 23.88
C GLY A 179 -1.75 19.49 25.11
N ASP A 180 -2.62 18.50 24.95
CA ASP A 180 -3.23 17.80 26.08
C ASP A 180 -2.19 16.96 26.84
N LYS A 181 -2.29 16.91 28.17
CA LYS A 181 -1.38 16.13 29.02
C LYS A 181 -1.32 14.64 28.65
N ASN A 182 -2.43 14.09 28.15
CA ASN A 182 -2.56 12.68 27.79
C ASN A 182 -2.38 12.44 26.29
N TYR A 183 -2.09 13.48 25.51
CA TYR A 183 -1.82 13.33 24.09
C TYR A 183 -0.47 12.69 23.88
N THR A 184 -0.46 11.63 23.07
CA THR A 184 0.74 11.02 22.53
C THR A 184 0.57 10.98 21.01
N PRO A 185 1.52 11.52 20.22
CA PRO A 185 1.51 11.34 18.77
C PRO A 185 1.40 9.86 18.43
N GLY A 186 0.44 9.48 17.58
CA GLY A 186 0.21 8.05 17.27
C GLY A 186 -0.26 7.23 18.47
N GLY A 187 -0.95 7.85 19.44
CA GLY A 187 -1.39 7.23 20.68
C GLY A 187 -2.45 6.14 20.53
N LEU A 188 -3.09 6.03 19.36
CA LEU A 188 -3.95 4.91 19.02
C LEU A 188 -3.32 4.03 17.96
N PRO A 189 -3.52 2.69 18.07
CA PRO A 189 -3.17 1.80 16.98
C PRO A 189 -3.97 2.11 15.70
N ILE A 190 -3.43 1.69 14.57
CA ILE A 190 -3.97 1.88 13.24
C ILE A 190 -4.76 0.62 12.87
N PRO A 191 -6.08 0.70 12.68
CA PRO A 191 -6.87 -0.45 12.26
C PRO A 191 -6.51 -0.79 10.82
N ILE A 192 -6.09 -2.04 10.61
CA ILE A 192 -5.76 -2.54 9.26
C ILE A 192 -6.67 -3.69 8.84
N THR A 193 -7.56 -4.21 9.68
CA THR A 193 -8.48 -5.28 9.29
C THR A 193 -9.93 -4.87 9.49
N THR A 194 -10.86 -5.48 8.76
CA THR A 194 -12.30 -5.31 8.93
C THR A 194 -12.72 -5.54 10.39
N GLU A 195 -12.15 -6.54 11.07
CA GLU A 195 -12.37 -6.79 12.51
C GLU A 195 -11.84 -5.65 13.38
N ALA A 196 -10.69 -5.04 13.07
CA ALA A 196 -10.16 -3.90 13.82
C ALA A 196 -11.07 -2.67 13.75
N TYR A 197 -11.61 -2.41 12.54
CA TYR A 197 -12.61 -1.36 12.35
C TYR A 197 -13.89 -1.66 13.11
N ARG A 198 -14.37 -2.91 13.06
CA ARG A 198 -15.54 -3.35 13.83
C ARG A 198 -15.36 -3.10 15.33
N GLN A 199 -14.19 -3.40 15.89
CA GLN A 199 -13.88 -3.11 17.29
C GLN A 199 -13.90 -1.62 17.60
N TYR A 200 -13.33 -0.78 16.74
CA TYR A 200 -13.40 0.67 16.89
C TYR A 200 -14.85 1.17 16.85
N GLN A 201 -15.66 0.60 15.96
CA GLN A 201 -17.08 0.91 15.76
C GLN A 201 -18.02 0.42 16.88
N GLN A 202 -17.68 -0.64 17.59
CA GLN A 202 -18.58 -1.21 18.61
C GLN A 202 -18.18 -0.83 20.03
N THR A 203 -16.87 -0.79 20.30
CA THR A 203 -16.35 -0.65 21.67
C THR A 203 -15.31 0.47 21.81
N GLY A 204 -14.79 0.99 20.69
CA GLY A 204 -13.57 1.82 20.69
C GLY A 204 -12.28 0.99 20.84
N GLY A 205 -12.39 -0.34 20.74
CA GLY A 205 -11.32 -1.28 21.05
C GLY A 205 -10.96 -1.32 22.53
N THR A 206 -9.86 -1.99 22.87
CA THR A 206 -9.33 -2.04 24.25
C THR A 206 -8.52 -0.80 24.63
N PHE A 207 -8.43 0.19 23.74
CA PHE A 207 -7.52 1.34 23.84
C PHE A 207 -8.22 2.62 24.29
N LEU A 208 -9.52 2.72 24.03
CA LEU A 208 -10.32 3.89 24.35
C LEU A 208 -11.21 3.62 25.57
N ALA A 209 -11.26 4.58 26.49
CA ALA A 209 -12.19 4.55 27.62
C ALA A 209 -13.64 4.88 27.18
N THR A 210 -13.80 5.57 26.05
CA THR A 210 -15.10 5.93 25.48
C THR A 210 -15.15 5.59 24.00
N HIS A 211 -16.31 5.11 23.57
CA HIS A 211 -16.57 4.80 22.17
C HIS A 211 -16.86 6.08 21.37
N ASN A 212 -15.92 6.48 20.50
CA ASN A 212 -15.94 7.77 19.79
C ASN A 212 -16.20 7.65 18.28
N TRP A 213 -16.76 6.53 17.79
CA TRP A 213 -16.97 6.34 16.34
C TRP A 213 -17.91 7.38 15.72
N ALA A 214 -18.82 7.95 16.51
CA ALA A 214 -19.69 9.05 16.08
C ALA A 214 -18.94 10.29 15.56
N TRP A 215 -17.63 10.41 15.81
CA TRP A 215 -16.79 11.48 15.26
C TRP A 215 -16.28 11.19 13.85
N VAL A 216 -16.29 9.93 13.42
CA VAL A 216 -16.03 9.55 12.04
C VAL A 216 -17.28 9.89 11.24
N ILE A 217 -17.16 10.88 10.36
CA ILE A 217 -18.25 11.39 9.51
C ILE A 217 -17.73 11.51 8.08
N PRO A 218 -18.59 11.69 7.06
CA PRO A 218 -18.13 11.82 5.67
C PRO A 218 -17.02 12.86 5.46
N THR A 219 -17.12 14.04 6.10
CA THR A 219 -16.11 15.10 5.98
C THR A 219 -14.76 14.74 6.61
N THR A 220 -14.70 13.69 7.43
CA THR A 220 -13.43 13.12 7.92
C THR A 220 -12.51 12.78 6.75
N PHE A 221 -13.02 12.29 5.62
CA PHE A 221 -12.18 11.82 4.51
C PHE A 221 -11.93 12.89 3.43
N VAL A 222 -12.36 14.14 3.64
CA VAL A 222 -12.03 15.23 2.73
C VAL A 222 -10.55 15.59 2.88
N GLN A 223 -9.82 15.59 1.75
CA GLN A 223 -8.46 16.11 1.65
C GLN A 223 -8.50 17.49 0.99
N THR A 224 -7.67 18.41 1.50
CA THR A 224 -7.57 19.78 0.99
C THR A 224 -6.12 20.16 0.75
N ASP A 225 -5.90 21.08 -0.17
CA ASP A 225 -4.60 21.73 -0.35
C ASP A 225 -4.26 22.68 0.83
N ASN A 226 -3.13 23.37 0.72
CA ASN A 226 -2.67 24.35 1.71
C ASN A 226 -3.59 25.58 1.86
N LEU A 227 -4.54 25.78 0.95
CA LEU A 227 -5.53 26.85 0.96
C LEU A 227 -6.90 26.38 1.47
N GLY A 228 -7.04 25.10 1.82
CA GLY A 228 -8.30 24.50 2.25
C GLY A 228 -9.25 24.16 1.11
N VAL A 229 -8.76 24.15 -0.14
CA VAL A 229 -9.56 23.76 -1.31
C VAL A 229 -9.52 22.23 -1.44
N PRO A 230 -10.67 21.55 -1.58
CA PRO A 230 -10.70 20.10 -1.81
C PRO A 230 -9.86 19.71 -3.02
N VAL A 231 -8.97 18.72 -2.84
CA VAL A 231 -8.13 18.20 -3.92
C VAL A 231 -8.89 17.14 -4.73
N SER A 232 -8.63 17.12 -6.03
CA SER A 232 -9.12 16.10 -6.96
C SER A 232 -8.07 15.86 -8.04
N PRO A 233 -7.56 14.62 -8.21
CA PRO A 233 -7.88 13.45 -7.40
C PRO A 233 -7.42 13.60 -5.94
N THR A 234 -8.11 12.91 -5.04
CA THR A 234 -7.63 12.68 -3.66
C THR A 234 -6.57 11.58 -3.69
N THR A 235 -5.70 11.52 -2.69
CA THR A 235 -4.71 10.42 -2.57
C THR A 235 -5.39 9.05 -2.50
N TYR A 236 -6.61 8.98 -1.94
CA TYR A 236 -7.41 7.76 -1.93
C TYR A 236 -7.82 7.32 -3.35
N GLN A 237 -8.16 8.27 -4.22
CA GLN A 237 -8.49 8.00 -5.61
C GLN A 237 -7.24 7.66 -6.43
N GLU A 238 -6.13 8.36 -6.19
CA GLU A 238 -4.84 8.03 -6.80
C GLU A 238 -4.40 6.60 -6.47
N ASP A 239 -4.57 6.18 -5.20
CA ASP A 239 -4.31 4.80 -4.81
C ASP A 239 -5.14 3.80 -5.65
N LEU A 240 -6.42 4.10 -5.90
CA LEU A 240 -7.28 3.24 -6.72
C LEU A 240 -6.92 3.27 -8.21
N PHE A 241 -6.44 4.40 -8.77
CA PHE A 241 -5.95 4.45 -10.15
C PHE A 241 -4.81 3.47 -10.32
N TYR A 242 -3.81 3.54 -9.45
CA TYR A 242 -2.64 2.65 -9.52
C TYR A 242 -3.00 1.17 -9.27
N MET A 243 -3.99 0.89 -8.42
CA MET A 243 -4.52 -0.46 -8.25
C MET A 243 -5.22 -0.96 -9.52
N ASN A 244 -5.97 -0.10 -10.21
CA ASN A 244 -6.62 -0.45 -11.47
C ASN A 244 -5.59 -0.70 -12.58
N ASP A 245 -4.57 0.15 -12.69
CA ASP A 245 -3.45 -0.03 -13.63
C ASP A 245 -2.72 -1.37 -13.39
N ALA A 246 -2.53 -1.76 -12.12
CA ALA A 246 -1.96 -3.06 -11.78
C ALA A 246 -2.84 -4.22 -12.27
N VAL A 247 -4.16 -4.14 -12.12
CA VAL A 247 -5.10 -5.16 -12.63
C VAL A 247 -4.99 -5.27 -14.16
N GLU A 248 -4.91 -4.16 -14.87
CA GLU A 248 -4.72 -4.13 -16.33
C GLU A 248 -3.36 -4.69 -16.76
N ALA A 249 -2.30 -4.36 -16.03
CA ALA A 249 -0.95 -4.85 -16.27
C ALA A 249 -0.88 -6.38 -16.10
N PHE A 250 -1.45 -6.93 -15.02
CA PHE A 250 -1.53 -8.38 -14.81
C PHE A 250 -2.27 -9.10 -15.95
N ARG A 251 -3.39 -8.54 -16.41
CA ARG A 251 -4.18 -9.11 -17.52
C ARG A 251 -3.43 -9.09 -18.85
N SER A 252 -2.60 -8.08 -19.05
CA SER A 252 -1.79 -7.87 -20.26
C SER A 252 -0.54 -8.77 -20.28
N ALA A 253 0.04 -9.06 -19.11
CA ALA A 253 1.24 -9.89 -18.96
C ALA A 253 1.00 -11.41 -19.15
N SER A 254 -0.19 -11.85 -19.60
CA SER A 254 -0.59 -13.27 -19.65
C SER A 254 -0.64 -13.99 -18.29
N LEU A 255 -0.69 -13.25 -17.17
CA LEU A 255 -0.87 -13.78 -15.81
C LEU A 255 -2.35 -13.96 -15.45
N ARG A 256 -3.16 -14.45 -16.40
CA ARG A 256 -4.60 -14.66 -16.20
C ARG A 256 -4.85 -15.78 -15.19
N GLY A 257 -5.80 -15.58 -14.26
CA GLY A 257 -6.13 -16.53 -13.21
C GLY A 257 -5.17 -16.50 -12.02
N ASN A 258 -4.49 -15.37 -11.80
CA ASN A 258 -3.75 -15.13 -10.57
C ASN A 258 -4.72 -14.56 -9.54
N ASP A 259 -4.89 -15.26 -8.41
CA ASP A 259 -5.80 -14.90 -7.34
C ASP A 259 -5.56 -13.46 -6.81
N ILE A 260 -4.33 -12.93 -6.91
CA ILE A 260 -4.01 -11.54 -6.52
C ILE A 260 -4.82 -10.55 -7.37
N VAL A 261 -4.92 -10.80 -8.68
CA VAL A 261 -5.65 -9.94 -9.63
C VAL A 261 -7.12 -9.94 -9.30
N ASP A 262 -7.67 -11.13 -9.09
CA ASP A 262 -9.07 -11.32 -8.79
C ASP A 262 -9.43 -10.64 -7.47
N ARG A 263 -8.54 -10.69 -6.46
CA ARG A 263 -8.71 -9.98 -5.18
C ARG A 263 -8.59 -8.47 -5.28
N LEU A 264 -7.61 -7.96 -6.03
CA LEU A 264 -7.47 -6.52 -6.27
C LEU A 264 -8.69 -5.96 -7.01
N GLU A 265 -9.15 -6.66 -8.05
CA GLU A 265 -10.35 -6.28 -8.78
C GLU A 265 -11.60 -6.39 -7.91
N ALA A 266 -11.75 -7.46 -7.12
CA ALA A 266 -12.87 -7.62 -6.21
C ALA A 266 -12.93 -6.48 -5.19
N PHE A 267 -11.78 -6.09 -4.61
CA PHE A 267 -11.67 -4.92 -3.75
C PHE A 267 -12.11 -3.65 -4.48
N LEU A 268 -11.59 -3.38 -5.67
CA LEU A 268 -11.94 -2.19 -6.46
C LEU A 268 -13.45 -2.14 -6.73
N ARG A 269 -14.05 -3.25 -7.15
CA ARG A 269 -15.49 -3.35 -7.43
C ARG A 269 -16.34 -3.15 -6.18
N GLU A 270 -15.87 -3.64 -5.05
CA GLU A 270 -16.51 -3.48 -3.75
C GLU A 270 -16.50 -2.02 -3.29
N VAL A 271 -15.36 -1.33 -3.41
CA VAL A 271 -15.27 0.09 -3.00
C VAL A 271 -15.92 1.06 -3.98
N LEU A 272 -16.02 0.71 -5.28
CA LEU A 272 -16.63 1.50 -6.37
C LEU A 272 -18.11 1.16 -6.68
N PRO A 273 -18.80 0.52 -5.74
CA PRO A 273 -19.97 -0.37 -5.92
C PRO A 273 -20.32 -0.70 -7.38
N LEU A 274 -19.36 -1.30 -8.11
CA LEU A 274 -19.46 -1.57 -9.55
C LEU A 274 -19.31 -3.08 -9.82
N PRO A 275 -20.40 -3.87 -9.76
CA PRO A 275 -20.32 -5.33 -9.86
C PRO A 275 -19.87 -5.81 -11.24
N SER A 276 -20.06 -5.01 -12.29
CA SER A 276 -19.69 -5.36 -13.66
C SER A 276 -19.36 -4.11 -14.47
N GLY A 277 -18.62 -4.29 -15.56
CA GLY A 277 -18.20 -3.19 -16.43
C GLY A 277 -16.75 -2.81 -16.21
N GLU A 278 -16.28 -1.91 -17.07
CA GLU A 278 -14.94 -1.35 -17.03
C GLU A 278 -14.80 -0.38 -15.85
N ILE A 279 -13.67 -0.48 -15.14
CA ILE A 279 -13.29 0.48 -14.10
C ILE A 279 -12.36 1.48 -14.79
N THR A 280 -12.79 2.73 -14.89
CA THR A 280 -11.99 3.82 -15.47
C THR A 280 -11.67 4.86 -14.41
N ASP A 281 -10.68 5.72 -14.66
CA ASP A 281 -10.35 6.84 -13.77
C ASP A 281 -11.56 7.74 -13.52
N GLY A 282 -12.41 7.95 -14.54
CA GLY A 282 -13.65 8.71 -14.40
C GLY A 282 -14.61 8.05 -13.40
N VAL A 283 -14.76 6.72 -13.46
CA VAL A 283 -15.58 5.97 -12.49
C VAL A 283 -14.99 6.08 -11.08
N ILE A 284 -13.67 5.97 -10.93
CA ILE A 284 -13.01 6.10 -9.62
C ILE A 284 -13.21 7.52 -9.05
N LEU A 285 -13.05 8.56 -9.88
CA LEU A 285 -13.27 9.95 -9.49
C LEU A 285 -14.70 10.21 -9.03
N GLU A 286 -15.68 9.67 -9.74
CA GLU A 286 -17.11 9.87 -9.44
C GLU A 286 -17.59 9.04 -8.24
N ALA A 287 -17.13 7.79 -8.13
CA ALA A 287 -17.66 6.84 -7.15
C ALA A 287 -16.92 6.86 -5.81
N PHE A 288 -15.59 7.01 -5.80
CA PHE A 288 -14.78 6.90 -4.58
C PHE A 288 -14.63 8.23 -3.82
N THR A 289 -15.78 8.76 -3.40
CA THR A 289 -15.89 10.01 -2.63
C THR A 289 -15.67 9.81 -1.14
N SER A 290 -15.54 10.90 -0.38
CA SER A 290 -15.46 10.86 1.08
C SER A 290 -16.70 10.23 1.75
N GLU A 291 -17.90 10.47 1.19
CA GLU A 291 -19.15 9.80 1.57
C GLU A 291 -19.08 8.30 1.30
N ARG A 292 -18.49 7.90 0.17
CA ARG A 292 -18.33 6.49 -0.18
C ARG A 292 -17.36 5.79 0.76
N ILE A 293 -16.21 6.40 1.06
CA ILE A 293 -15.24 5.86 2.04
C ILE A 293 -15.92 5.65 3.40
N PHE A 294 -16.64 6.67 3.89
CA PHE A 294 -17.41 6.57 5.13
C PHE A 294 -18.42 5.43 5.08
N THR A 295 -19.23 5.36 4.02
CA THR A 295 -20.26 4.31 3.85
C THR A 295 -19.64 2.92 3.80
N TYR A 296 -18.53 2.77 3.06
CA TYR A 296 -17.80 1.51 2.92
C TYR A 296 -17.27 1.02 4.27
N LEU A 297 -16.56 1.87 5.02
CA LEU A 297 -16.03 1.48 6.33
C LEU A 297 -17.14 1.12 7.33
N ASN A 298 -18.31 1.75 7.26
CA ASN A 298 -19.47 1.41 8.09
C ASN A 298 -20.19 0.11 7.66
N THR A 299 -19.77 -0.55 6.58
CA THR A 299 -20.29 -1.89 6.25
C THR A 299 -19.66 -2.98 7.11
N PHE A 300 -18.48 -2.74 7.71
CA PHE A 300 -17.74 -3.72 8.51
C PHE A 300 -18.44 -4.16 9.81
N THR A 301 -19.44 -3.41 10.26
CA THR A 301 -20.33 -3.74 11.39
C THR A 301 -21.63 -4.42 11.00
N LYS A 302 -21.98 -4.46 9.71
CA LYS A 302 -23.18 -5.18 9.28
C LYS A 302 -22.87 -6.66 9.44
N GLU A 303 -23.46 -7.29 10.45
CA GLU A 303 -23.55 -8.75 10.49
C GLU A 303 -24.17 -9.19 9.16
N GLU A 304 -23.52 -10.14 8.47
CA GLU A 304 -24.23 -10.88 7.44
C GLU A 304 -25.49 -11.45 8.11
N PRO A 305 -26.68 -11.31 7.51
CA PRO A 305 -27.85 -11.98 8.05
C PRO A 305 -27.50 -13.47 8.15
N ASP A 306 -27.60 -14.01 9.36
CA ASP A 306 -27.50 -15.45 9.60
C ASP A 306 -28.41 -16.14 8.58
N GLU A 307 -27.86 -16.86 7.61
CA GLU A 307 -28.60 -17.83 6.80
C GLU A 307 -28.97 -19.07 7.65
N SER A 308 -29.31 -18.84 8.92
CA SER A 308 -29.97 -19.81 9.78
C SER A 308 -31.34 -19.23 10.18
N GLY A 309 -32.24 -19.22 9.21
CA GLY A 309 -33.62 -18.81 9.40
C GLY A 309 -34.52 -19.40 8.32
N ASP A 310 -35.12 -20.55 8.67
CA ASP A 310 -36.38 -21.10 8.14
C ASP A 310 -36.34 -21.90 6.81
N GLU A 311 -36.02 -23.20 6.88
CA GLU A 311 -36.96 -24.36 6.98
C GLU A 311 -36.30 -25.70 6.59
#